data_AF-A0A235B3P2-F1
#
_entry.id   AF-A0A235B3P2-F1
#
_cell.length_a   1.000
_cell.length_b   1.000
_cell.length_c   1.000
_cell.angle_alpha   90.00
_cell.angle_beta   90.00
_cell.angle_gamma   90.00
#
_symmetry.space_group_name_H-M   'P 1'
#
loop_
_entity.id
_entity.type
_entity.pdbx_description
1 polymer ?
#
loop_
_entity_poly.entity_id
_entity_poly.type
_entity_poly.pdbx_seq_one_letter_code
_entity_poly.pdbx_strand_id
1 'polypeptide(L)'
;MSRRWVDVWLTVFFGLPVLIAFLYVAVYQGLVVSKDFYWFWLGETFFYLGLPAVALATWRIHWGKRHPVGYALITLLMMIGIIYMGGKDWVSHSGEVSSARLVPLGISQDQLVTAERSYSIPYFPYDEDRLIRAVRQKEPVEVHQVEGKNTILAFAEEDYISYPWTERALDVGLGLLAAGVFTVFFLVAMGIWWRSYCIKGENLMITRWGRRTVVSLLEAIQIRLDREREEVRVETEEVVYCFPYEKKLAEEIKSAAVRVGLISLDGGSRWFRRRQYRELRIEPQCLLLISDIEEAIPLADIVSMGWEGAVRITTEEGSDYLVTDERYTDRAWFEELAKRVKRIWFREGWPYTVEVDPSSGGMFLTSHLPSEEER
;
A
#
# COMPACT_ATOMS: atom_id res chain seq x y z
N MET A 1 -1.51 -18.48 -17.12
CA MET A 1 -0.06 -18.24 -17.32
C MET A 1 0.35 -16.78 -17.07
N SER A 2 -0.47 -15.78 -17.38
CA SER A 2 -0.13 -14.35 -17.21
C SER A 2 0.15 -13.88 -15.77
N ARG A 3 -0.58 -14.38 -14.76
CA ARG A 3 -0.38 -13.95 -13.35
C ARG A 3 1.01 -14.26 -12.78
N ARG A 4 1.59 -15.44 -13.10
CA ARG A 4 2.97 -15.79 -12.67
C ARG A 4 4.02 -14.87 -13.29
N TRP A 5 3.82 -14.42 -14.52
CA TRP A 5 4.73 -13.48 -15.17
C TRP A 5 4.65 -12.10 -14.55
N VAL A 6 3.45 -11.61 -14.22
CA VAL A 6 3.27 -10.33 -13.50
C VAL A 6 3.97 -10.35 -12.14
N ASP A 7 3.92 -11.48 -11.42
CA ASP A 7 4.61 -11.65 -10.14
C ASP A 7 6.14 -11.58 -10.26
N VAL A 8 6.72 -12.27 -11.25
CA VAL A 8 8.16 -12.22 -11.53
C VAL A 8 8.58 -10.83 -12.02
N TRP A 9 7.80 -10.23 -12.91
CA TRP A 9 8.11 -8.95 -13.54
C TRP A 9 8.12 -7.81 -12.51
N LEU A 10 7.14 -7.76 -11.61
CA LEU A 10 7.10 -6.75 -10.56
C LEU A 10 8.16 -7.00 -9.47
N THR A 11 8.50 -8.26 -9.18
CA THR A 11 9.63 -8.56 -8.28
C THR A 11 10.95 -8.08 -8.86
N VAL A 12 11.16 -8.22 -10.18
CA VAL A 12 12.35 -7.68 -10.86
C VAL A 12 12.32 -6.16 -10.88
N PHE A 13 11.19 -5.53 -11.25
CA PHE A 13 11.10 -4.07 -11.34
C PHE A 13 11.17 -3.34 -9.99
N PHE A 14 10.80 -3.99 -8.89
CA PHE A 14 10.92 -3.39 -7.55
C PHE A 14 12.15 -3.88 -6.77
N GLY A 15 12.65 -5.09 -7.01
CA GLY A 15 13.89 -5.58 -6.42
C GLY A 15 15.13 -4.97 -7.04
N LEU A 16 15.10 -4.66 -8.35
CA LEU A 16 16.22 -4.05 -9.06
C LEU A 16 16.57 -2.64 -8.53
N PRO A 17 15.61 -1.71 -8.27
CA PRO A 17 15.90 -0.44 -7.63
C PRO A 17 16.54 -0.57 -6.23
N VAL A 18 16.11 -1.54 -5.43
CA VAL A 18 16.71 -1.82 -4.11
C VAL A 18 18.16 -2.27 -4.27
N LEU A 19 18.41 -3.20 -5.19
CA LEU A 19 19.75 -3.68 -5.48
C LEU A 19 20.65 -2.57 -6.05
N ILE A 20 20.10 -1.72 -6.93
CA ILE A 20 20.78 -0.53 -7.46
C ILE A 20 21.09 0.46 -6.33
N ALA A 21 20.19 0.66 -5.36
CA ALA A 21 20.43 1.51 -4.20
C ALA A 21 21.59 1.00 -3.33
N PHE A 22 21.65 -0.31 -3.08
CA PHE A 22 22.75 -0.92 -2.35
C PHE A 22 24.08 -0.86 -3.13
N LEU A 23 24.03 -1.13 -4.44
CA LEU A 23 25.19 -0.99 -5.31
C LEU A 23 25.68 0.47 -5.37
N TYR A 24 24.75 1.42 -5.38
CA TYR A 24 25.01 2.85 -5.34
C TYR A 24 25.78 3.24 -4.09
N VAL A 25 25.35 2.79 -2.89
CA VAL A 25 26.09 3.03 -1.64
C VAL A 25 27.50 2.43 -1.69
N ALA A 26 27.68 1.24 -2.26
CA ALA A 26 28.99 0.60 -2.38
C ALA A 26 29.92 1.34 -3.37
N VAL A 27 29.38 1.81 -4.49
CA VAL A 27 30.11 2.57 -5.53
C VAL A 27 30.42 4.00 -5.07
N TYR A 28 29.49 4.65 -4.36
CA TYR A 28 29.66 5.96 -3.71
C TYR A 28 30.95 5.98 -2.88
N GLN A 29 31.10 5.01 -1.98
CA GLN A 29 32.24 4.93 -1.06
C GLN A 29 33.58 4.72 -1.77
N GLY A 30 33.58 4.05 -2.94
CA GLY A 30 34.79 3.90 -3.75
C GLY A 30 35.13 5.14 -4.58
N LEU A 31 34.11 5.90 -5.02
CA LEU A 31 34.30 7.01 -5.94
C LEU A 31 34.54 8.36 -5.25
N VAL A 32 34.13 8.55 -3.99
CA VAL A 32 34.37 9.79 -3.20
C VAL A 32 35.84 10.24 -3.18
N VAL A 33 36.76 9.30 -3.34
CA VAL A 33 38.21 9.53 -3.30
C VAL A 33 38.81 9.63 -4.72
N SER A 34 38.00 9.47 -5.76
CA SER A 34 38.46 9.36 -7.14
C SER A 34 38.18 10.63 -7.94
N LYS A 35 38.98 10.86 -8.99
CA LYS A 35 38.74 11.88 -10.02
C LYS A 35 37.37 11.73 -10.73
N ASP A 36 36.76 10.56 -10.63
CA ASP A 36 35.46 10.23 -11.24
C ASP A 36 34.28 10.58 -10.30
N PHE A 37 34.56 11.07 -9.08
CA PHE A 37 33.54 11.49 -8.12
C PHE A 37 32.57 12.52 -8.68
N TYR A 38 33.07 13.46 -9.50
CA TYR A 38 32.23 14.51 -10.07
C TYR A 38 31.10 13.94 -10.95
N TRP A 39 31.43 13.01 -11.83
CA TRP A 39 30.46 12.32 -12.68
C TRP A 39 29.43 11.54 -11.87
N PHE A 40 29.87 10.98 -10.75
CA PHE A 40 29.04 10.21 -9.84
C PHE A 40 28.12 11.08 -8.96
N TRP A 41 28.62 12.20 -8.41
CA TRP A 41 27.86 13.20 -7.66
C TRP A 41 26.78 13.87 -8.53
N LEU A 42 27.11 14.16 -9.78
CA LEU A 42 26.12 14.58 -10.77
C LEU A 42 25.02 13.53 -10.94
N GLY A 43 25.41 12.25 -10.98
CA GLY A 43 24.54 11.06 -10.95
C GLY A 43 23.56 11.00 -9.75
N GLU A 44 24.03 11.36 -8.56
CA GLU A 44 23.31 11.29 -7.29
C GLU A 44 22.02 12.12 -7.28
N THR A 45 22.07 13.32 -7.85
CA THR A 45 20.91 14.22 -7.96
C THR A 45 19.74 13.57 -8.71
N PHE A 46 20.03 12.69 -9.68
CA PHE A 46 19.04 11.92 -10.43
C PHE A 46 18.46 10.74 -9.64
N PHE A 47 19.25 10.16 -8.74
CA PHE A 47 18.84 9.04 -7.89
C PHE A 47 17.78 9.50 -6.85
N TYR A 48 17.99 10.66 -6.23
CA TYR A 48 17.03 11.24 -5.28
C TYR A 48 15.72 11.72 -5.93
N LEU A 49 15.75 12.15 -7.21
CA LEU A 49 14.53 12.45 -7.97
C LEU A 49 13.84 11.18 -8.51
N GLY A 50 14.62 10.14 -8.81
CA GLY A 50 14.12 8.85 -9.30
C GLY A 50 13.37 8.03 -8.25
N LEU A 51 13.80 8.09 -6.98
CA LEU A 51 13.18 7.34 -5.89
C LEU A 51 11.70 7.71 -5.62
N PRO A 52 11.30 9.00 -5.52
CA PRO A 52 9.90 9.41 -5.43
C PRO A 52 9.08 9.03 -6.65
N ALA A 53 9.69 9.08 -7.84
CA ALA A 53 9.10 8.66 -9.10
C ALA A 53 8.78 7.15 -9.11
N VAL A 54 9.73 6.33 -8.65
CA VAL A 54 9.52 4.89 -8.43
C VAL A 54 8.46 4.67 -7.35
N ALA A 55 8.48 5.41 -6.25
CA ALA A 55 7.49 5.30 -5.18
C ALA A 55 6.06 5.66 -5.65
N LEU A 56 5.90 6.69 -6.48
CA LEU A 56 4.63 7.09 -7.13
C LEU A 56 4.13 6.03 -8.11
N ALA A 57 5.03 5.41 -8.89
CA ALA A 57 4.69 4.27 -9.72
C ALA A 57 4.23 3.09 -8.83
N THR A 58 4.94 2.82 -7.74
CA THR A 58 4.62 1.78 -6.75
C THR A 58 3.27 2.01 -6.07
N TRP A 59 2.89 3.27 -5.79
CA TRP A 59 1.62 3.63 -5.16
C TRP A 59 0.39 3.19 -5.98
N ARG A 60 0.53 3.01 -7.30
CA ARG A 60 -0.54 2.56 -8.21
C ARG A 60 -0.38 1.11 -8.69
N ILE A 61 0.15 0.22 -7.86
CA ILE A 61 0.28 -1.24 -8.15
C ILE A 61 -1.04 -1.87 -8.67
N HIS A 62 -2.20 -1.41 -8.22
CA HIS A 62 -3.50 -1.89 -8.73
C HIS A 62 -3.73 -1.60 -10.21
N TRP A 63 -3.30 -0.42 -10.68
CA TRP A 63 -3.35 -0.06 -12.09
C TRP A 63 -2.32 -0.87 -12.90
N GLY A 64 -1.11 -1.07 -12.35
CA GLY A 64 -0.08 -1.92 -12.97
C GLY A 64 -0.50 -3.38 -13.13
N LYS A 65 -1.28 -3.93 -12.20
CA LYS A 65 -1.87 -5.28 -12.33
C LYS A 65 -2.91 -5.37 -13.45
N ARG A 66 -3.70 -4.32 -13.69
CA ARG A 66 -4.73 -4.28 -14.74
C ARG A 66 -4.16 -3.90 -16.13
N HIS A 67 -3.12 -3.08 -16.18
CA HIS A 67 -2.52 -2.56 -17.41
C HIS A 67 -0.98 -2.70 -17.40
N PRO A 68 -0.44 -3.94 -17.43
CA PRO A 68 0.99 -4.17 -17.27
C PRO A 68 1.84 -3.47 -18.35
N VAL A 69 1.34 -3.41 -19.59
CA VAL A 69 2.02 -2.74 -20.71
C VAL A 69 2.00 -1.21 -20.55
N GLY A 70 0.86 -0.63 -20.14
CA GLY A 70 0.75 0.81 -19.90
C GLY A 70 1.62 1.27 -18.74
N TYR A 71 1.71 0.44 -17.69
CA TYR A 71 2.61 0.66 -16.57
C TYR A 71 4.07 0.58 -16.95
N ALA A 72 4.45 -0.40 -17.76
CA ALA A 72 5.80 -0.48 -18.31
C ALA A 72 6.14 0.76 -19.16
N LEU A 73 5.21 1.22 -20.01
CA LEU A 73 5.41 2.40 -20.84
C LEU A 73 5.56 3.69 -20.02
N ILE A 74 4.72 3.91 -19.00
CA ILE A 74 4.83 5.08 -18.12
C ILE A 74 6.15 5.04 -17.33
N THR A 75 6.50 3.87 -16.79
CA THR A 75 7.78 3.68 -16.08
C THR A 75 8.96 3.97 -17.00
N LEU A 76 8.90 3.47 -18.25
CA LEU A 76 9.92 3.71 -19.27
C LEU A 76 9.98 5.19 -19.66
N LEU A 77 8.84 5.87 -19.87
CA LEU A 77 8.78 7.30 -20.18
C LEU A 77 9.33 8.15 -19.02
N MET A 78 9.07 7.77 -17.78
CA MET A 78 9.66 8.42 -16.60
C MET A 78 11.17 8.20 -16.55
N MET A 79 11.66 6.97 -16.77
CA MET A 79 13.10 6.71 -16.86
C MET A 79 13.75 7.49 -18.02
N ILE A 80 13.12 7.52 -19.20
CA ILE A 80 13.58 8.31 -20.35
C ILE A 80 13.58 9.80 -20.01
N GLY A 81 12.56 10.31 -19.33
CA GLY A 81 12.48 11.71 -18.89
C GLY A 81 13.59 12.07 -17.91
N ILE A 82 13.88 11.19 -16.95
CA ILE A 82 15.01 11.34 -16.02
C ILE A 82 16.34 11.33 -16.78
N ILE A 83 16.53 10.38 -17.70
CA ILE A 83 17.74 10.28 -18.53
C ILE A 83 17.88 11.48 -19.48
N TYR A 84 16.78 11.98 -20.05
CA TYR A 84 16.77 13.13 -20.96
C TYR A 84 17.11 14.42 -20.22
N MET A 85 16.48 14.67 -19.06
CA MET A 85 16.83 15.79 -18.18
C MET A 85 18.29 15.69 -17.73
N GLY A 86 18.78 14.48 -17.48
CA GLY A 86 20.18 14.24 -17.12
C GLY A 86 21.20 14.25 -18.26
N GLY A 87 20.76 14.12 -19.52
CA GLY A 87 21.64 14.04 -20.68
C GLY A 87 21.70 15.33 -21.50
N LYS A 88 20.54 15.87 -21.92
CA LYS A 88 20.49 16.89 -22.98
C LYS A 88 20.49 18.33 -22.47
N ASP A 89 19.79 18.61 -21.37
CA ASP A 89 19.91 19.89 -20.67
C ASP A 89 21.22 19.99 -19.87
N TRP A 90 21.88 18.85 -19.65
CA TRP A 90 23.05 18.75 -18.80
C TRP A 90 24.36 19.02 -19.55
N VAL A 91 24.59 18.43 -20.74
CA VAL A 91 25.80 18.69 -21.56
C VAL A 91 25.89 20.16 -21.99
N SER A 92 24.75 20.83 -22.19
CA SER A 92 24.72 22.26 -22.53
C SER A 92 25.06 23.18 -21.36
N HIS A 93 24.92 22.70 -20.11
CA HIS A 93 25.13 23.51 -18.91
C HIS A 93 26.35 23.12 -18.08
N SER A 94 26.99 21.96 -18.26
CA SER A 94 28.04 21.46 -17.36
C SER A 94 29.45 21.98 -17.66
N GLY A 95 29.74 22.47 -18.87
CA GLY A 95 31.07 22.98 -19.25
C GLY A 95 32.10 21.85 -19.44
N GLU A 96 33.18 22.10 -20.18
CA GLU A 96 34.25 21.10 -20.36
C GLU A 96 35.16 21.03 -19.13
N VAL A 97 35.53 19.81 -18.74
CA VAL A 97 36.48 19.57 -17.64
C VAL A 97 37.89 19.58 -18.20
N SER A 98 38.73 20.51 -17.73
CA SER A 98 40.15 20.57 -18.10
C SER A 98 41.06 20.49 -16.88
N SER A 99 42.28 20.02 -17.11
CA SER A 99 43.31 19.99 -16.07
C SER A 99 44.09 21.29 -16.15
N ALA A 100 44.17 22.01 -15.04
CA ALA A 100 44.85 23.29 -14.96
C ALA A 100 45.84 23.30 -13.79
N ARG A 101 46.95 24.01 -13.99
CA ARG A 101 47.97 24.22 -12.97
C ARG A 101 47.81 25.61 -12.40
N LEU A 102 47.33 25.70 -11.15
CA LEU A 102 46.99 26.95 -10.50
C LEU A 102 48.03 27.29 -9.43
N VAL A 103 48.40 28.56 -9.32
CA VAL A 103 49.23 29.05 -8.21
C VAL A 103 48.30 29.71 -7.18
N PRO A 104 48.08 29.09 -6.01
CA PRO A 104 47.14 29.60 -5.03
C PRO A 104 47.75 30.77 -4.25
N LEU A 105 46.99 31.86 -4.13
CA LEU A 105 47.35 33.04 -3.34
C LEU A 105 46.67 33.07 -1.97
N GLY A 106 45.54 32.38 -1.83
CA GLY A 106 44.79 32.29 -0.57
C GLY A 106 43.61 31.34 -0.65
N ILE A 107 43.08 30.98 0.50
CA ILE A 107 41.91 30.10 0.67
C ILE A 107 40.89 30.86 1.53
N SER A 108 39.62 30.84 1.14
CA SER A 108 38.53 31.48 1.89
C SER A 108 37.31 30.56 1.92
N GLN A 109 37.05 29.94 3.08
CA GLN A 109 35.92 29.04 3.41
C GLN A 109 35.72 27.88 2.43
N ASP A 110 35.41 28.11 1.16
CA ASP A 110 35.25 27.11 0.10
C ASP A 110 35.77 27.61 -1.27
N GLN A 111 36.69 28.58 -1.26
CA GLN A 111 37.23 29.18 -2.48
C GLN A 111 38.76 29.21 -2.50
N LEU A 112 39.33 28.79 -3.64
CA LEU A 112 40.74 28.96 -3.96
C LEU A 112 40.93 30.26 -4.74
N VAL A 113 41.64 31.22 -4.15
CA VAL A 113 41.95 32.50 -4.79
C VAL A 113 43.29 32.39 -5.49
N THR A 114 43.32 32.68 -6.79
CA THR A 114 44.54 32.75 -7.61
C THR A 114 44.77 34.19 -8.10
N ALA A 115 45.89 34.45 -8.76
CA ALA A 115 46.19 35.77 -9.34
C ALA A 115 45.17 36.21 -10.41
N GLU A 116 44.53 35.24 -11.07
CA GLU A 116 43.66 35.50 -12.20
C GLU A 116 42.18 35.52 -11.77
N ARG A 117 41.77 34.56 -10.93
CA ARG A 117 40.37 34.32 -10.57
C ARG A 117 40.21 33.64 -9.21
N SER A 118 39.01 33.72 -8.64
CA SER A 118 38.57 32.90 -7.51
C SER A 118 37.80 31.68 -8.02
N TYR A 119 38.15 30.51 -7.50
CA TYR A 119 37.52 29.24 -7.86
C TYR A 119 36.73 28.68 -6.67
N SER A 120 35.50 28.24 -6.90
CA SER A 120 34.68 27.57 -5.89
C SER A 120 35.02 26.08 -5.79
N ILE A 121 35.12 25.55 -4.57
CA ILE A 121 35.32 24.14 -4.24
C ILE A 121 34.05 23.65 -3.54
N PRO A 122 33.03 23.18 -4.28
CA PRO A 122 31.70 22.98 -3.71
C PRO A 122 31.59 21.75 -2.80
N TYR A 123 32.36 20.68 -3.01
CA TYR A 123 32.10 19.40 -2.33
C TYR A 123 33.29 18.41 -2.27
N PHE A 124 34.50 18.82 -2.65
CA PHE A 124 35.65 17.92 -2.62
C PHE A 124 36.29 17.94 -1.23
N PRO A 125 36.39 16.82 -0.51
CA PRO A 125 37.07 16.79 0.77
C PRO A 125 38.59 16.90 0.55
N TYR A 126 39.19 18.03 0.97
CA TYR A 126 40.61 18.34 0.76
C TYR A 126 41.36 18.65 2.04
N ASP A 127 42.66 18.37 2.06
CA ASP A 127 43.56 18.69 3.18
C ASP A 127 43.85 20.20 3.18
N GLU A 128 43.15 20.93 4.04
CA GLU A 128 43.30 22.37 4.23
C GLU A 128 44.74 22.74 4.65
N ASP A 129 45.39 21.93 5.48
CA ASP A 129 46.76 22.16 5.94
C ASP A 129 47.79 21.98 4.82
N ARG A 130 47.58 21.03 3.91
CA ARG A 130 48.42 20.88 2.70
C ARG A 130 48.22 22.06 1.75
N LEU A 131 46.99 22.53 1.57
CA LEU A 131 46.68 23.67 0.71
C LEU A 131 47.24 24.99 1.28
N ILE A 132 47.16 25.20 2.60
CA ILE A 132 47.80 26.33 3.29
C ILE A 132 49.33 26.28 3.11
N ARG A 133 49.95 25.10 3.17
CA ARG A 133 51.38 24.93 2.89
C ARG A 133 51.74 25.30 1.45
N ALA A 134 50.93 24.87 0.48
CA ALA A 134 51.12 25.21 -0.93
C ALA A 134 51.02 26.72 -1.18
N VAL A 135 50.05 27.41 -0.55
CA VAL A 135 49.92 28.88 -0.58
C VAL A 135 51.17 29.56 -0.01
N ARG A 136 51.65 29.12 1.15
CA ARG A 136 52.84 29.70 1.81
C ARG A 136 54.12 29.51 0.99
N GLN A 137 54.24 28.38 0.31
CA GLN A 137 55.41 28.02 -0.50
C GLN A 137 55.30 28.49 -1.96
N LYS A 138 54.16 29.07 -2.36
CA LYS A 138 53.84 29.42 -3.76
C LYS A 138 54.00 28.24 -4.70
N GLU A 139 53.65 27.06 -4.21
CA GLU A 139 53.73 25.82 -4.96
C GLU A 139 52.53 25.75 -5.93
N PRO A 140 52.76 25.44 -7.21
CA PRO A 140 51.67 25.26 -8.15
C PRO A 140 50.92 23.94 -7.86
N VAL A 141 49.60 24.01 -7.84
CA VAL A 141 48.71 22.88 -7.56
C VAL A 141 48.00 22.45 -8.84
N GLU A 142 48.02 21.16 -9.12
CA GLU A 142 47.26 20.59 -10.24
C GLU A 142 45.81 20.30 -9.84
N VAL A 143 44.87 20.89 -10.58
CA VAL A 143 43.43 20.75 -10.32
C VAL A 143 42.67 20.37 -11.59
N HIS A 144 41.59 19.62 -11.39
CA HIS A 144 40.57 19.44 -12.41
C HIS A 144 39.50 20.52 -12.22
N GLN A 145 39.29 21.35 -13.24
CA GLN A 145 38.36 22.48 -13.18
C GLN A 145 37.33 22.42 -14.31
N VAL A 146 36.19 23.07 -14.11
CA VAL A 146 35.18 23.30 -15.15
C VAL A 146 35.45 24.63 -15.84
N GLU A 147 35.77 24.59 -17.13
CA GLU A 147 36.00 25.78 -17.93
C GLU A 147 34.73 26.65 -18.01
N GLY A 148 34.90 27.96 -17.79
CA GLY A 148 33.82 28.95 -17.83
C GLY A 148 33.01 29.11 -16.53
N LYS A 149 33.12 28.19 -15.56
CA LYS A 149 32.37 28.25 -14.29
C LYS A 149 33.20 28.52 -13.03
N ASN A 150 34.52 28.63 -13.17
CA ASN A 150 35.46 28.84 -12.05
C ASN A 150 35.20 27.87 -10.89
N THR A 151 35.01 26.58 -11.19
CA THR A 151 34.74 25.54 -10.18
C THR A 151 35.86 24.51 -10.21
N ILE A 152 36.48 24.22 -9.07
CA ILE A 152 37.44 23.13 -8.89
C ILE A 152 36.70 21.89 -8.45
N LEU A 153 36.94 20.78 -9.14
CA LEU A 153 36.27 19.50 -8.94
C LEU A 153 37.07 18.55 -8.06
N ALA A 154 38.39 18.51 -8.26
CA ALA A 154 39.30 17.67 -7.51
C ALA A 154 40.74 18.19 -7.65
N PHE A 155 41.57 17.87 -6.67
CA PHE A 155 43.02 18.01 -6.76
C PHE A 155 43.60 16.74 -7.39
N ALA A 156 44.53 16.90 -8.34
CA ALA A 156 45.11 15.76 -9.07
C ALA A 156 46.14 14.98 -8.22
N GLU A 157 46.72 15.65 -7.22
CA GLU A 157 47.72 15.09 -6.32
C GLU A 157 47.04 14.37 -5.13
N GLU A 158 47.42 13.11 -4.88
CA GLU A 158 46.85 12.24 -3.83
C GLU A 158 47.00 12.85 -2.41
N ASP A 159 48.04 13.65 -2.21
CA ASP A 159 48.39 14.29 -0.94
C ASP A 159 47.35 15.33 -0.46
N TYR A 160 46.47 15.80 -1.35
CA TYR A 160 45.40 16.74 -1.01
C TYR A 160 44.10 16.04 -0.63
N ILE A 161 43.99 14.71 -0.76
CA ILE A 161 42.74 13.99 -0.52
C ILE A 161 42.61 13.68 0.97
N SER A 162 41.73 14.41 1.69
CA SER A 162 41.43 14.10 3.09
C SER A 162 39.93 13.93 3.29
N TYR A 163 39.48 12.68 3.39
CA TYR A 163 38.10 12.38 3.74
C TYR A 163 38.04 11.60 5.06
N PRO A 164 37.64 12.25 6.18
CA PRO A 164 37.67 11.66 7.51
C PRO A 164 36.91 10.33 7.56
N TRP A 165 37.46 9.35 8.27
CA TRP A 165 36.81 8.04 8.42
C TRP A 165 35.43 8.14 9.08
N THR A 166 35.23 9.16 9.95
CA THR A 166 33.97 9.43 10.62
C THR A 166 32.88 9.86 9.66
N GLU A 167 33.21 10.71 8.68
CA GLU A 167 32.28 11.16 7.64
C GLU A 167 31.95 10.02 6.69
N ARG A 168 32.95 9.23 6.28
CA ARG A 168 32.72 7.97 5.56
C ARG A 168 31.73 7.05 6.28
N ALA A 169 31.95 6.84 7.58
CA ALA A 169 31.09 5.98 8.38
C ALA A 169 29.65 6.52 8.50
N LEU A 170 29.51 7.84 8.61
CA LEU A 170 28.22 8.52 8.72
C LEU A 170 27.44 8.44 7.40
N ASP A 171 28.10 8.63 6.26
CA ASP A 171 27.50 8.50 4.93
C ASP A 171 27.12 7.07 4.59
N VAL A 172 27.95 6.08 4.96
CA VAL A 172 27.56 4.66 4.91
C VAL A 172 26.33 4.40 5.77
N GLY A 173 26.32 4.93 6.99
CA GLY A 173 25.20 4.79 7.93
C GLY A 173 23.89 5.35 7.36
N LEU A 174 23.94 6.55 6.78
CA LEU A 174 22.80 7.20 6.12
C LEU A 174 22.33 6.42 4.89
N GLY A 175 23.26 5.95 4.05
CA GLY A 175 22.93 5.12 2.89
C GLY A 175 22.24 3.81 3.28
N LEU A 176 22.75 3.12 4.30
CA LEU A 176 22.14 1.90 4.84
C LEU A 176 20.77 2.17 5.48
N LEU A 177 20.62 3.28 6.20
CA LEU A 177 19.35 3.69 6.80
C LEU A 177 18.30 3.97 5.71
N ALA A 178 18.65 4.73 4.68
CA ALA A 178 17.76 5.04 3.55
C ALA A 178 17.33 3.76 2.82
N ALA A 179 18.26 2.84 2.55
CA ALA A 179 17.96 1.54 1.97
C ALA A 179 17.07 0.68 2.89
N GLY A 180 17.29 0.73 4.21
CA GLY A 180 16.48 0.07 5.22
C GLY A 180 15.05 0.59 5.28
N VAL A 181 14.87 1.91 5.34
CA VAL A 181 13.53 2.57 5.30
C VAL A 181 12.80 2.19 4.01
N PHE A 182 13.48 2.24 2.86
CA PHE A 182 12.89 1.86 1.59
C PHE A 182 12.50 0.36 1.56
N THR A 183 13.33 -0.52 2.14
CA THR A 183 13.03 -1.95 2.26
C THR A 183 11.82 -2.21 3.15
N VAL A 184 11.70 -1.51 4.28
CA VAL A 184 10.53 -1.62 5.17
C VAL A 184 9.27 -1.10 4.49
N PHE A 185 9.34 0.07 3.86
CA PHE A 185 8.23 0.61 3.07
C PHE A 185 7.80 -0.38 1.98
N PHE A 186 8.76 -0.97 1.26
CA PHE A 186 8.52 -1.99 0.25
C PHE A 186 7.84 -3.24 0.85
N LEU A 187 8.34 -3.76 1.97
CA LEU A 187 7.75 -4.92 2.64
C LEU A 187 6.33 -4.64 3.15
N VAL A 188 6.06 -3.45 3.66
CA VAL A 188 4.73 -3.04 4.13
C VAL A 188 3.77 -2.87 2.95
N ALA A 189 4.19 -2.15 1.90
CA ALA A 189 3.41 -1.96 0.68
C ALA A 189 3.10 -3.31 0.01
N MET A 190 4.08 -4.19 -0.15
CA MET A 190 3.87 -5.53 -0.69
C MET A 190 3.05 -6.40 0.26
N GLY A 191 3.30 -6.35 1.57
CA GLY A 191 2.62 -7.17 2.56
C GLY A 191 1.13 -6.87 2.70
N ILE A 192 0.73 -5.61 2.56
CA ILE A 192 -0.66 -5.15 2.66
C ILE A 192 -1.38 -5.30 1.31
N TRP A 193 -0.72 -4.91 0.20
CA TRP A 193 -1.38 -4.76 -1.09
C TRP A 193 -1.18 -5.96 -2.05
N TRP A 194 -0.28 -6.89 -1.71
CA TRP A 194 -0.03 -8.11 -2.49
C TRP A 194 -0.80 -9.31 -1.97
N ARG A 195 -2.13 -9.22 -2.03
CA ARG A 195 -3.03 -10.37 -1.89
C ARG A 195 -3.71 -10.60 -3.22
N SER A 196 -3.42 -11.72 -3.86
CA SER A 196 -4.23 -12.22 -4.97
C SER A 196 -5.04 -13.39 -4.45
N TYR A 197 -6.26 -13.52 -4.94
CA TYR A 197 -7.08 -14.68 -4.63
C TYR A 197 -7.60 -15.31 -5.92
N CYS A 198 -7.84 -16.61 -5.85
CA CYS A 198 -8.55 -17.35 -6.89
C CYS A 198 -9.40 -18.42 -6.25
N ILE A 199 -10.44 -18.83 -6.97
CA ILE A 199 -11.28 -19.93 -6.54
C ILE A 199 -10.86 -21.21 -7.25
N LYS A 200 -10.67 -22.26 -6.47
CA LYS A 200 -10.50 -23.62 -6.99
C LYS A 200 -11.52 -24.54 -6.32
N GLY A 201 -12.55 -24.91 -7.09
CA GLY A 201 -13.67 -25.68 -6.58
C GLY A 201 -14.47 -24.90 -5.54
N GLU A 202 -14.37 -25.35 -4.29
CA GLU A 202 -15.03 -24.81 -3.10
C GLU A 202 -14.07 -24.02 -2.19
N ASN A 203 -12.81 -23.89 -2.60
CA ASN A 203 -11.78 -23.25 -1.81
C ASN A 203 -11.42 -21.88 -2.36
N LEU A 204 -11.38 -20.88 -1.47
CA LEU A 204 -10.75 -19.60 -1.70
C LEU A 204 -9.25 -19.74 -1.43
N MET A 205 -8.47 -19.59 -2.49
CA MET A 205 -7.01 -19.67 -2.40
C MET A 205 -6.45 -18.28 -2.38
N ILE A 206 -5.94 -17.87 -1.22
CA ILE A 206 -5.33 -16.57 -1.02
C ILE A 206 -3.81 -16.76 -1.16
N THR A 207 -3.24 -16.15 -2.17
CA THR A 207 -1.80 -16.11 -2.38
C THR A 207 -1.25 -14.76 -1.90
N ARG A 208 -0.38 -14.84 -0.88
CA ARG A 208 0.34 -13.71 -0.30
C ARG A 208 1.82 -14.01 -0.38
N TRP A 209 2.50 -13.40 -1.36
CA TRP A 209 3.96 -13.39 -1.48
C TRP A 209 4.63 -14.75 -1.18
N GLY A 210 4.33 -15.76 -1.99
CA GLY A 210 4.86 -17.12 -1.85
C GLY A 210 4.14 -18.00 -0.81
N ARG A 211 3.44 -17.41 0.16
CA ARG A 211 2.56 -18.14 1.08
C ARG A 211 1.18 -18.31 0.47
N ARG A 212 0.60 -19.49 0.66
CA ARG A 212 -0.72 -19.85 0.18
C ARG A 212 -1.58 -20.22 1.37
N THR A 213 -2.60 -19.41 1.63
CA THR A 213 -3.65 -19.74 2.58
C THR A 213 -4.81 -20.30 1.79
N VAL A 214 -5.36 -21.42 2.26
CA VAL A 214 -6.56 -22.02 1.67
C VAL A 214 -7.65 -21.85 2.69
N VAL A 215 -8.70 -21.13 2.31
CA VAL A 215 -9.89 -20.93 3.12
C VAL A 215 -11.02 -21.69 2.46
N SER A 216 -11.63 -22.62 3.18
CA SER A 216 -12.79 -23.33 2.66
C SER A 216 -14.00 -22.40 2.64
N LEU A 217 -14.72 -22.30 1.52
CA LEU A 217 -15.95 -21.50 1.48
C LEU A 217 -17.08 -22.15 2.31
N LEU A 218 -16.94 -23.42 2.70
CA LEU A 218 -17.85 -24.07 3.66
C LEU A 218 -17.74 -23.47 5.07
N GLU A 219 -16.58 -22.91 5.41
CA GLU A 219 -16.30 -22.25 6.70
C GLU A 219 -16.63 -20.75 6.65
N ALA A 220 -16.96 -20.21 5.47
CA ALA A 220 -17.32 -18.81 5.33
C ALA A 220 -18.71 -18.56 5.93
N ILE A 221 -18.77 -17.73 6.98
CA ILE A 221 -20.02 -17.26 7.60
C ILE A 221 -20.78 -16.36 6.63
N GLN A 222 -20.05 -15.43 6.01
CA GLN A 222 -20.62 -14.43 5.12
C GLN A 222 -19.66 -14.12 3.97
N ILE A 223 -20.23 -13.89 2.80
CA ILE A 223 -19.54 -13.33 1.64
C ILE A 223 -20.32 -12.10 1.18
N ARG A 224 -19.66 -10.95 1.09
CA ARG A 224 -20.25 -9.69 0.60
C ARG A 224 -19.48 -9.20 -0.62
N LEU A 225 -20.22 -8.87 -1.67
CA LEU A 225 -19.73 -8.27 -2.91
C LEU A 225 -20.23 -6.82 -2.98
N ASP A 226 -19.40 -5.88 -2.55
CA ASP A 226 -19.74 -4.46 -2.53
C ASP A 226 -19.18 -3.77 -3.77
N ARG A 227 -20.06 -3.44 -4.71
CA ARG A 227 -19.68 -2.76 -5.96
C ARG A 227 -19.38 -1.27 -5.75
N GLU A 228 -19.99 -0.63 -4.75
CA GLU A 228 -19.83 0.80 -4.50
C GLU A 228 -18.50 1.10 -3.82
N ARG A 229 -18.11 0.25 -2.87
CA ARG A 229 -16.81 0.34 -2.18
C ARG A 229 -15.68 -0.38 -2.91
N GLU A 230 -15.96 -0.95 -4.09
CA GLU A 230 -15.05 -1.79 -4.86
C GLU A 230 -14.37 -2.89 -4.01
N GLU A 231 -15.11 -3.54 -3.11
CA GLU A 231 -14.58 -4.55 -2.20
C GLU A 231 -15.36 -5.88 -2.21
N VAL A 232 -14.62 -6.95 -1.91
CA VAL A 232 -15.11 -8.31 -1.68
C VAL A 232 -14.69 -8.69 -0.27
N ARG A 233 -15.66 -9.00 0.59
CA ARG A 233 -15.42 -9.42 1.97
C ARG A 233 -15.84 -10.86 2.15
N VAL A 234 -14.94 -11.69 2.66
CA VAL A 234 -15.19 -13.09 3.03
C VAL A 234 -14.90 -13.23 4.52
N GLU A 235 -15.91 -13.57 5.28
CA GLU A 235 -15.87 -13.64 6.73
C GLU A 235 -15.91 -15.10 7.18
N THR A 236 -14.99 -15.47 8.07
CA THR A 236 -14.89 -16.79 8.71
C THR A 236 -14.96 -16.60 10.22
N GLU A 237 -15.09 -17.69 10.98
CA GLU A 237 -15.14 -17.64 12.46
C GLU A 237 -13.89 -16.99 13.09
N GLU A 238 -12.74 -17.09 12.41
CA GLU A 238 -11.47 -16.58 12.95
C GLU A 238 -11.05 -15.23 12.33
N VAL A 239 -11.35 -15.02 11.05
CA VAL A 239 -10.75 -13.93 10.26
C VAL A 239 -11.71 -13.34 9.23
N VAL A 240 -11.67 -12.00 9.10
CA VAL A 240 -12.30 -11.26 8.00
C VAL A 240 -11.27 -10.99 6.90
N TYR A 241 -11.54 -11.49 5.69
CA TYR A 241 -10.71 -11.27 4.51
C TYR A 241 -11.34 -10.24 3.57
N CYS A 242 -10.65 -9.12 3.34
CA CYS A 242 -11.05 -8.10 2.37
C CYS A 242 -10.17 -8.13 1.13
N PHE A 243 -10.79 -8.03 -0.04
CA PHE A 243 -10.14 -8.02 -1.34
C PHE A 243 -10.75 -6.95 -2.27
N PRO A 244 -10.01 -6.46 -3.27
CA PRO A 244 -10.57 -5.59 -4.29
C PRO A 244 -11.63 -6.30 -5.13
N TYR A 245 -12.66 -5.57 -5.54
CA TYR A 245 -13.70 -6.05 -6.45
C TYR A 245 -13.16 -6.21 -7.88
N GLU A 246 -13.28 -7.42 -8.41
CA GLU A 246 -12.98 -7.72 -9.80
C GLU A 246 -14.14 -8.53 -10.37
N LYS A 247 -14.82 -7.99 -11.40
CA LYS A 247 -16.08 -8.54 -11.94
C LYS A 247 -16.00 -10.05 -12.23
N LYS A 248 -14.91 -10.51 -12.84
CA LYS A 248 -14.72 -11.94 -13.15
C LYS A 248 -14.59 -12.81 -11.90
N LEU A 249 -13.77 -12.38 -10.93
CA LEU A 249 -13.61 -13.11 -9.67
C LEU A 249 -14.87 -13.07 -8.82
N ALA A 250 -15.61 -11.97 -8.85
CA ALA A 250 -16.90 -11.83 -8.18
C ALA A 250 -17.93 -12.85 -8.71
N GLU A 251 -17.99 -13.07 -10.03
CA GLU A 251 -18.85 -14.11 -10.62
C GLU A 251 -18.36 -15.53 -10.28
N GLU A 252 -17.04 -15.75 -10.20
CA GLU A 252 -16.47 -17.02 -9.73
C GLU A 252 -16.81 -17.29 -8.26
N ILE A 253 -16.77 -16.26 -7.39
CA ILE A 253 -17.19 -16.32 -5.98
C ILE A 253 -18.67 -16.65 -5.90
N LYS A 254 -19.51 -15.92 -6.64
CA LYS A 254 -20.95 -16.18 -6.72
C LYS A 254 -21.24 -17.63 -7.11
N SER A 255 -20.58 -18.12 -8.16
CA SER A 255 -20.75 -19.50 -8.62
C SER A 255 -20.30 -20.52 -7.58
N ALA A 256 -19.20 -20.26 -6.87
CA ALA A 256 -18.70 -21.13 -5.82
C ALA A 256 -19.60 -21.12 -4.57
N ALA A 257 -20.09 -19.95 -4.17
CA ALA A 257 -21.04 -19.80 -3.06
C ALA A 257 -22.33 -20.60 -3.30
N VAL A 258 -22.86 -20.55 -4.53
CA VAL A 258 -24.04 -21.36 -4.93
C VAL A 258 -23.74 -22.85 -4.87
N ARG A 259 -22.58 -23.30 -5.37
CA ARG A 259 -22.19 -24.73 -5.33
C ARG A 259 -22.06 -25.25 -3.90
N VAL A 260 -21.54 -24.42 -3.00
CA VAL A 260 -21.35 -24.74 -1.57
C VAL A 260 -22.68 -24.69 -0.81
N GLY A 261 -23.76 -24.21 -1.42
CA GLY A 261 -25.08 -24.14 -0.81
C GLY A 261 -25.27 -22.94 0.12
N LEU A 262 -24.47 -21.88 -0.02
CA LEU A 262 -24.68 -20.63 0.69
C LEU A 262 -25.96 -19.95 0.18
N ILE A 263 -26.75 -19.36 1.07
CA ILE A 263 -28.00 -18.69 0.73
C ILE A 263 -27.68 -17.30 0.20
N SER A 264 -28.16 -16.98 -1.01
CA SER A 264 -28.00 -15.65 -1.61
C SER A 264 -29.06 -14.68 -1.09
N LEU A 265 -28.63 -13.47 -0.75
CA LEU A 265 -29.48 -12.33 -0.41
C LEU A 265 -29.16 -11.12 -1.30
N ASP A 266 -30.05 -10.12 -1.31
CA ASP A 266 -29.87 -8.84 -2.03
C ASP A 266 -29.54 -9.08 -3.53
N GLY A 267 -30.30 -9.94 -4.22
CA GLY A 267 -30.08 -10.28 -5.62
C GLY A 267 -28.77 -11.04 -5.92
N GLY A 268 -28.15 -11.64 -4.90
CA GLY A 268 -26.85 -12.29 -4.99
C GLY A 268 -25.70 -11.28 -4.99
N SER A 269 -25.79 -10.28 -4.11
CA SER A 269 -24.64 -9.46 -3.70
C SER A 269 -24.09 -9.89 -2.33
N ARG A 270 -24.86 -10.69 -1.58
CA ARG A 270 -24.43 -11.30 -0.31
C ARG A 270 -24.76 -12.79 -0.28
N TRP A 271 -23.92 -13.58 0.37
CA TRP A 271 -24.16 -14.99 0.65
C TRP A 271 -23.84 -15.31 2.09
N PHE A 272 -24.58 -16.24 2.67
CA PHE A 272 -24.43 -16.62 4.06
C PHE A 272 -24.45 -18.14 4.24
N ARG A 273 -23.70 -18.62 5.22
CA ARG A 273 -23.76 -20.01 5.68
C ARG A 273 -25.10 -20.26 6.33
N ARG A 274 -25.65 -21.45 6.11
CA ARG A 274 -26.80 -21.94 6.87
C ARG A 274 -26.39 -22.10 8.34
N ARG A 275 -26.74 -21.15 9.20
CA ARG A 275 -26.74 -21.36 10.66
C ARG A 275 -28.02 -22.10 11.02
N GLN A 276 -27.86 -23.36 11.43
CA GLN A 276 -28.93 -24.16 11.98
C GLN A 276 -28.95 -23.97 13.49
N TYR A 277 -29.98 -23.32 14.00
CA TYR A 277 -30.28 -23.35 15.42
C TYR A 277 -30.99 -24.68 15.72
N ARG A 278 -30.63 -25.33 16.82
CA ARG A 278 -31.35 -26.53 17.28
C ARG A 278 -32.81 -26.20 17.49
N GLU A 279 -33.06 -25.05 18.12
CA GLU A 279 -34.39 -24.54 18.38
C GLU A 279 -34.39 -23.00 18.41
N LEU A 280 -35.45 -22.42 17.87
CA LEU A 280 -35.76 -20.99 17.95
C LEU A 280 -37.08 -20.82 18.70
N ARG A 281 -37.05 -20.11 19.82
CA ARG A 281 -38.25 -19.83 20.62
C ARG A 281 -38.50 -18.33 20.69
N ILE A 282 -39.69 -17.93 20.29
CA ILE A 282 -40.16 -16.56 20.51
C ILE A 282 -40.80 -16.50 21.90
N GLU A 283 -40.06 -15.98 22.87
CA GLU A 283 -40.56 -15.75 24.23
C GLU A 283 -41.25 -14.37 24.33
N PRO A 284 -41.90 -14.05 25.47
CA PRO A 284 -42.59 -12.76 25.62
C PRO A 284 -41.66 -11.54 25.57
N GLN A 285 -40.40 -11.67 26.01
CA GLN A 285 -39.46 -10.56 26.14
C GLN A 285 -38.17 -10.72 25.32
N CYS A 286 -37.84 -11.94 24.89
CA CYS A 286 -36.65 -12.23 24.11
C CYS A 286 -36.93 -13.24 22.99
N LEU A 287 -36.04 -13.26 22.01
CA LEU A 287 -35.88 -14.35 21.06
C LEU A 287 -34.74 -15.24 21.57
N LEU A 288 -35.05 -16.50 21.87
CA LEU A 288 -34.03 -17.48 22.24
C LEU A 288 -33.53 -18.19 20.99
N LEU A 289 -32.22 -18.09 20.77
CA LEU A 289 -31.45 -18.77 19.75
C LEU A 289 -30.70 -19.93 20.41
N ILE A 290 -31.26 -21.14 20.34
CA ILE A 290 -30.66 -22.32 20.96
C ILE A 290 -29.80 -23.04 19.92
N SER A 291 -28.48 -22.96 20.09
CA SER A 291 -27.50 -23.70 19.29
C SER A 291 -26.71 -24.67 20.18
N ASP A 292 -25.37 -24.62 20.15
CA ASP A 292 -24.51 -25.22 21.18
C ASP A 292 -24.39 -24.31 22.42
N ILE A 293 -24.68 -23.02 22.23
CA ILE A 293 -24.83 -21.99 23.26
C ILE A 293 -26.25 -21.42 23.14
N GLU A 294 -26.86 -21.10 24.28
CA GLU A 294 -28.14 -20.40 24.34
C GLU A 294 -27.88 -18.89 24.32
N GLU A 295 -28.29 -18.23 23.25
CA GLU A 295 -28.23 -16.78 23.11
C GLU A 295 -29.65 -16.21 23.23
N ALA A 296 -29.83 -15.22 24.11
CA ALA A 296 -31.09 -14.53 24.29
C ALA A 296 -30.98 -13.11 23.75
N ILE A 297 -31.76 -12.81 22.71
CA ILE A 297 -31.86 -11.47 22.13
C ILE A 297 -33.08 -10.78 22.72
N PRO A 298 -32.94 -9.75 23.56
CA PRO A 298 -34.09 -8.98 24.02
C PRO A 298 -34.81 -8.37 22.82
N LEU A 299 -36.13 -8.53 22.76
CA LEU A 299 -36.92 -7.99 21.64
C LEU A 299 -36.91 -6.45 21.61
N ALA A 300 -36.59 -5.82 22.74
CA ALA A 300 -36.37 -4.38 22.85
C ALA A 300 -35.09 -3.91 22.16
N ASP A 301 -34.08 -4.78 22.06
CA ASP A 301 -32.79 -4.40 21.47
C ASP A 301 -32.80 -4.52 19.96
N ILE A 302 -33.85 -5.11 19.37
CA ILE A 302 -33.98 -5.27 17.92
C ILE A 302 -34.30 -3.92 17.29
N VAL A 303 -33.41 -3.42 16.44
CA VAL A 303 -33.55 -2.13 15.73
C VAL A 303 -33.91 -2.30 14.26
N SER A 304 -33.58 -3.43 13.65
CA SER A 304 -34.11 -3.77 12.33
C SER A 304 -34.25 -5.26 12.17
N MET A 305 -35.18 -5.67 11.32
CA MET A 305 -35.39 -7.05 10.96
C MET A 305 -35.92 -7.18 9.55
N GLY A 306 -35.51 -8.21 8.82
CA GLY A 306 -35.87 -8.41 7.42
C GLY A 306 -36.17 -9.87 7.11
N TRP A 307 -37.11 -10.11 6.21
CA TRP A 307 -37.43 -11.43 5.68
C TRP A 307 -37.26 -11.42 4.17
N GLU A 308 -36.34 -12.25 3.67
CA GLU A 308 -36.13 -12.47 2.23
C GLU A 308 -35.62 -13.91 2.03
N GLY A 309 -36.45 -14.91 2.35
CA GLY A 309 -36.04 -16.33 2.38
C GLY A 309 -35.12 -16.70 3.55
N ALA A 310 -34.68 -15.72 4.33
CA ALA A 310 -34.05 -15.84 5.65
C ALA A 310 -34.52 -14.68 6.53
N VAL A 311 -34.50 -14.84 7.85
CA VAL A 311 -34.82 -13.76 8.79
C VAL A 311 -33.53 -13.12 9.28
N ARG A 312 -33.39 -11.82 9.02
CA ARG A 312 -32.30 -10.95 9.51
C ARG A 312 -32.80 -10.17 10.72
N ILE A 313 -31.96 -10.02 11.73
CA ILE A 313 -32.23 -9.26 12.94
C ILE A 313 -30.96 -8.48 13.27
N THR A 314 -31.08 -7.17 13.42
CA THR A 314 -30.00 -6.27 13.83
C THR A 314 -30.35 -5.71 15.20
N THR A 315 -29.40 -5.69 16.14
CA THR A 315 -29.60 -5.11 17.47
C THR A 315 -29.02 -3.69 17.61
N GLU A 316 -29.39 -2.98 18.67
CA GLU A 316 -28.90 -1.62 19.00
C GLU A 316 -27.36 -1.59 19.15
N GLU A 317 -26.76 -2.68 19.66
CA GLU A 317 -25.31 -2.84 19.76
C GLU A 317 -24.61 -3.08 18.40
N GLY A 318 -25.38 -3.15 17.31
CA GLY A 318 -24.87 -3.41 15.96
C GLY A 318 -24.58 -4.88 15.67
N SER A 319 -25.11 -5.81 16.48
CA SER A 319 -24.99 -7.24 16.22
C SER A 319 -25.99 -7.69 15.16
N ASP A 320 -25.50 -8.41 14.14
CA ASP A 320 -26.30 -8.96 13.05
C ASP A 320 -26.55 -10.47 13.26
N TYR A 321 -27.81 -10.85 13.41
CA TYR A 321 -28.26 -12.24 13.48
C TYR A 321 -29.00 -12.66 12.22
N LEU A 322 -28.70 -13.86 11.74
CA LEU A 322 -29.35 -14.46 10.58
C LEU A 322 -29.93 -15.83 10.94
N VAL A 323 -31.22 -15.99 10.71
CA VAL A 323 -31.97 -17.25 10.83
C VAL A 323 -32.23 -17.78 9.44
N THR A 324 -31.71 -18.98 9.17
CA THR A 324 -31.74 -19.63 7.84
C THR A 324 -32.42 -20.99 7.85
N ASP A 325 -32.95 -21.41 9.00
CA ASP A 325 -33.59 -22.71 9.17
C ASP A 325 -35.00 -22.67 8.58
N GLU A 326 -35.29 -23.57 7.64
CA GLU A 326 -36.56 -23.64 6.91
C GLU A 326 -37.80 -23.76 7.82
N ARG A 327 -37.63 -24.26 9.05
CA ARG A 327 -38.69 -24.32 10.08
C ARG A 327 -39.08 -22.94 10.64
N TYR A 328 -38.19 -21.96 10.53
CA TYR A 328 -38.28 -20.63 11.13
C TYR A 328 -38.07 -19.50 10.12
N THR A 329 -37.98 -19.82 8.83
CA THR A 329 -37.93 -18.84 7.73
C THR A 329 -39.23 -18.79 6.93
N ASP A 330 -40.29 -19.45 7.40
CA ASP A 330 -41.61 -19.26 6.83
C ASP A 330 -42.14 -17.85 7.15
N ARG A 331 -43.01 -17.35 6.27
CA ARG A 331 -43.53 -15.98 6.39
C ARG A 331 -44.35 -15.80 7.67
N ALA A 332 -45.08 -16.83 8.09
CA ALA A 332 -45.95 -16.77 9.26
C ALA A 332 -45.14 -16.58 10.56
N TRP A 333 -44.01 -17.28 10.70
CA TRP A 333 -43.12 -17.14 11.84
C TRP A 333 -42.51 -15.74 11.91
N PHE A 334 -42.04 -15.21 10.78
CA PHE A 334 -41.53 -13.83 10.71
C PHE A 334 -42.59 -12.81 11.10
N GLU A 335 -43.83 -12.95 10.59
CA GLU A 335 -44.93 -12.05 10.92
C GLU A 335 -45.28 -12.07 12.42
N GLU A 336 -45.20 -13.24 13.09
CA GLU A 336 -45.39 -13.35 14.54
C GLU A 336 -44.26 -12.67 15.33
N LEU A 337 -42.99 -12.86 14.94
CA LEU A 337 -41.87 -12.13 15.54
C LEU A 337 -42.02 -10.62 15.35
N ALA A 338 -42.28 -10.19 14.11
CA ALA A 338 -42.44 -8.78 13.75
C ALA A 338 -43.61 -8.13 14.51
N LYS A 339 -44.69 -8.88 14.76
CA LYS A 339 -45.82 -8.42 15.56
C LYS A 339 -45.43 -8.13 17.02
N ARG A 340 -44.55 -8.96 17.61
CA ARG A 340 -44.08 -8.75 18.99
C ARG A 340 -43.10 -7.59 19.09
N VAL A 341 -42.14 -7.51 18.17
CA VAL A 341 -41.18 -6.40 18.09
C VAL A 341 -41.90 -5.06 17.87
N LYS A 342 -42.83 -4.98 16.90
CA LYS A 342 -43.66 -3.79 16.68
C LYS A 342 -44.46 -3.38 17.91
N ARG A 343 -44.96 -4.33 18.70
CA ARG A 343 -45.69 -4.02 19.93
C ARG A 343 -44.79 -3.34 20.96
N ILE A 344 -43.52 -3.75 21.04
CA ILE A 344 -42.54 -3.11 21.91
C ILE A 344 -42.22 -1.72 21.39
N TRP A 345 -41.83 -1.57 20.12
CA TRP A 345 -41.57 -0.26 19.54
C TRP A 345 -42.75 0.71 19.71
N PHE A 346 -43.98 0.24 19.51
CA PHE A 346 -45.18 1.03 19.75
C PHE A 346 -45.35 1.43 21.22
N ARG A 347 -45.07 0.52 22.17
CA ARG A 347 -45.14 0.78 23.61
C ARG A 347 -44.07 1.79 24.05
N GLU A 348 -42.87 1.69 23.51
CA GLU A 348 -41.73 2.58 23.81
C GLU A 348 -41.77 3.89 23.00
N GLY A 349 -42.75 4.07 22.11
CA GLY A 349 -42.90 5.28 21.30
C GLY A 349 -41.87 5.42 20.17
N TRP A 350 -41.21 4.34 19.77
CA TRP A 350 -40.17 4.36 18.74
C TRP A 350 -40.81 4.37 17.34
N PRO A 351 -40.56 5.40 16.51
CA PRO A 351 -41.03 5.42 15.14
C PRO A 351 -40.36 4.29 14.34
N TYR A 352 -41.11 3.66 13.44
CA TYR A 352 -40.58 2.58 12.60
C TYR A 352 -41.14 2.65 11.19
N THR A 353 -40.36 2.12 10.25
CA THR A 353 -40.71 1.96 8.84
C THR A 353 -40.90 0.49 8.49
N VAL A 354 -41.79 0.23 7.54
CA VAL A 354 -42.00 -1.10 6.97
C VAL A 354 -41.87 -0.99 5.46
N GLU A 355 -40.90 -1.70 4.90
CA GLU A 355 -40.65 -1.76 3.47
C GLU A 355 -40.97 -3.17 2.97
N VAL A 356 -41.68 -3.27 1.85
CA VAL A 356 -41.98 -4.55 1.20
C VAL A 356 -41.43 -4.48 -0.21
N ASP A 357 -40.50 -5.36 -0.55
CA ASP A 357 -39.96 -5.44 -1.91
C ASP A 357 -40.98 -6.17 -2.80
N PRO A 358 -41.58 -5.49 -3.80
CA PRO A 358 -42.56 -6.09 -4.69
C PRO A 358 -41.99 -7.21 -5.57
N SER A 359 -40.67 -7.28 -5.72
CA SER A 359 -39.98 -8.22 -6.62
C SER A 359 -39.68 -9.55 -5.93
N SER A 360 -39.17 -9.49 -4.71
CA SER A 360 -38.82 -10.66 -3.89
C SER A 360 -39.95 -11.08 -2.94
N GLY A 361 -40.93 -10.21 -2.72
CA GLY A 361 -41.93 -10.36 -1.66
C GLY A 361 -41.35 -10.15 -0.25
N GLY A 362 -40.08 -9.73 -0.15
CA GLY A 362 -39.39 -9.54 1.11
C GLY A 362 -40.00 -8.43 1.96
N MET A 363 -39.88 -8.53 3.28
CA MET A 363 -40.43 -7.56 4.24
C MET A 363 -39.36 -7.10 5.21
N PHE A 364 -39.17 -5.80 5.34
CA PHE A 364 -38.15 -5.17 6.17
C PHE A 364 -38.81 -4.21 7.16
N LEU A 365 -38.39 -4.27 8.41
CA LEU A 365 -38.82 -3.40 9.49
C LEU A 365 -37.60 -2.73 10.10
N THR A 366 -37.65 -1.40 10.25
CA THR A 366 -36.54 -0.63 10.83
C THR A 366 -37.10 0.39 11.81
N SER A 367 -36.59 0.38 13.05
CA SER A 367 -36.88 1.43 14.03
C SER A 367 -35.93 2.61 13.86
N HIS A 368 -36.45 3.81 14.00
CA HIS A 368 -35.69 5.03 14.17
C HIS A 368 -35.59 5.30 15.66
N LEU A 369 -34.58 4.70 16.31
CA LEU A 369 -34.30 5.02 17.71
C LEU A 369 -34.09 6.53 17.84
N PRO A 370 -34.70 7.19 18.84
CA PRO A 370 -34.33 8.56 19.17
C PRO A 370 -32.84 8.57 19.53
N SER A 371 -32.13 9.60 19.08
CA SER A 371 -30.70 9.73 19.35
C SER A 371 -30.45 9.76 20.87
N GLU A 372 -29.24 9.42 21.36
CA GLU A 372 -28.92 9.53 22.79
C GLU A 372 -29.14 10.96 23.35
N GLU A 373 -29.24 11.99 22.49
CA GLU A 373 -29.56 13.36 22.89
C GLU A 373 -31.08 13.59 23.14
N GLU A 374 -31.93 12.65 22.74
CA GLU A 374 -33.41 12.71 22.83
C GLU A 374 -34.00 11.76 23.89
N ARG A 375 -33.18 10.93 24.55
CA ARG A 375 -33.53 10.09 25.72
C ARG A 375 -33.17 10.82 27.03
#